data_AF-A0AA93HEM9-F1
#
_entry.id   AF-A0AA93HEM9-F1
#
_cell.length_a   1.000
_cell.length_b   1.000
_cell.length_c   1.000
_cell.angle_alpha   90.00
_cell.angle_beta   90.00
_cell.angle_gamma   90.00
#
_symmetry.space_group_name_H-M   'P 1'
#
loop_
_entity.id
_entity.type
_entity.pdbx_description
1 polymer ?
#
loop_
_entity_poly.entity_id
_entity_poly.type
_entity_poly.pdbx_seq_one_letter_code
_entity_poly.pdbx_strand_id
1 'polypeptide(L)'
;MTEPQKRLGMSIGEKAARVGQLRRATEFVSRKAIAEALDIEDRSLRAKLDTDRGITDVDLTLAAAAVEAQANAMLALVASIRERLA
;
A
#
# COMPACT_ATOMS: atom_id res chain seq x y z
N MET A 1 -20.64 -17.95 28.12
CA MET A 1 -19.73 -16.84 27.80
C MET A 1 -20.33 -16.10 26.62
N THR A 2 -21.00 -14.97 26.88
CA THR A 2 -21.61 -14.12 25.86
C THR A 2 -20.50 -13.36 25.13
N GLU A 3 -20.55 -13.29 23.80
CA GLU A 3 -19.63 -12.49 22.96
C GLU A 3 -20.27 -11.13 22.65
N PRO A 4 -19.91 -10.02 23.32
CA PRO A 4 -20.22 -8.66 22.86
C PRO A 4 -19.07 -8.07 22.04
N GLN A 5 -17.92 -8.75 21.94
CA GLN A 5 -16.66 -8.17 21.45
C GLN A 5 -16.48 -8.24 19.92
N LYS A 6 -17.31 -9.00 19.20
CA LYS A 6 -17.22 -9.13 17.72
C LYS A 6 -17.77 -7.96 16.90
N ARG A 7 -18.26 -6.88 17.54
CA ARG A 7 -18.92 -5.75 16.85
C ARG A 7 -18.28 -4.38 17.04
N LEU A 8 -17.05 -4.30 17.56
CA LEU A 8 -16.31 -3.04 17.55
C LEU A 8 -15.58 -2.94 16.21
N GLY A 9 -16.17 -2.18 15.27
CA GLY A 9 -15.49 -1.80 14.05
C GLY A 9 -14.13 -1.16 14.35
N MET A 10 -13.23 -1.25 13.37
CA MET A 10 -11.85 -0.74 13.42
C MET A 10 -11.76 0.62 14.15
N SER A 11 -10.86 0.71 15.13
CA SER A 11 -10.59 1.93 15.88
C SER A 11 -10.06 3.05 14.98
N ILE A 12 -10.18 4.30 15.43
CA ILE A 12 -9.63 5.46 14.71
C ILE A 12 -8.11 5.30 14.50
N GLY A 13 -7.40 4.80 15.51
CA GLY A 13 -5.96 4.55 15.43
C GLY A 13 -5.60 3.52 14.35
N GLU A 14 -6.34 2.42 14.26
CA GLU A 14 -6.14 1.42 13.21
C GLU A 14 -6.46 1.97 11.81
N LYS A 15 -7.51 2.78 11.66
CA LYS A 15 -7.81 3.45 10.38
C LYS A 15 -6.68 4.38 9.97
N ALA A 16 -6.19 5.20 10.89
CA ALA A 16 -5.08 6.12 10.66
C ALA A 16 -3.79 5.36 10.30
N ALA A 17 -3.52 4.22 10.96
CA ALA A 17 -2.37 3.37 10.65
C ALA A 17 -2.44 2.83 9.22
N ARG A 18 -3.60 2.30 8.80
CA ARG A 18 -3.81 1.81 7.43
C ARG A 18 -3.61 2.91 6.38
N VAL A 19 -4.12 4.12 6.64
CA VAL A 19 -3.91 5.31 5.78
C VAL A 19 -2.44 5.68 5.70
N GLY A 20 -1.75 5.69 6.83
CA GLY A 20 -0.32 5.96 6.89
C GLY A 20 0.51 4.95 6.11
N GLN A 21 0.16 3.66 6.17
CA GLN A 21 0.82 2.60 5.42
C GLN A 21 0.62 2.76 3.91
N LEU A 22 -0.62 2.95 3.45
CA LEU A 22 -0.91 3.15 2.02
C LEU A 22 -0.25 4.43 1.50
N ARG A 23 -0.26 5.52 2.28
CA ARG A 23 0.42 6.78 1.93
C ARG A 23 1.92 6.57 1.74
N ARG A 24 2.60 5.90 2.68
CA ARG A 24 4.03 5.56 2.53
C ARG A 24 4.29 4.72 1.29
N ALA A 25 3.45 3.74 0.97
CA ALA A 25 3.60 2.96 -0.25
C ALA A 25 3.59 3.86 -1.51
N THR A 26 2.73 4.89 -1.56
CA THR A 26 2.72 5.85 -2.67
C THR A 26 3.97 6.71 -2.77
N GLU A 27 4.69 6.92 -1.67
CA GLU A 27 5.96 7.66 -1.66
C GLU A 27 7.12 6.83 -2.24
N PHE A 28 7.12 5.51 -2.02
CA PHE A 28 8.17 4.61 -2.53
C PHE A 28 7.96 4.16 -3.98
N VAL A 29 6.72 3.86 -4.37
CA VAL A 29 6.40 3.25 -5.69
C VAL A 29 5.76 4.25 -6.67
N SER A 30 5.49 5.48 -6.22
CA SER A 30 4.61 6.47 -6.83
C SER A 30 3.12 6.19 -6.67
N ARG A 31 2.32 7.27 -6.61
CA ARG A 31 0.86 7.21 -6.52
C ARG A 31 0.22 6.49 -7.72
N LYS A 32 0.75 6.69 -8.92
CA LYS A 32 0.23 6.07 -10.15
C LYS A 32 0.38 4.55 -10.10
N ALA A 33 1.55 4.04 -9.75
CA ALA A 33 1.80 2.60 -9.68
C ALA A 33 0.94 1.92 -8.60
N ILE A 34 0.72 2.59 -7.45
CA ILE A 34 -0.19 2.07 -6.43
C ILE A 34 -1.64 2.05 -6.92
N ALA A 35 -2.10 3.08 -7.65
CA ALA A 35 -3.45 3.08 -8.23
C ALA A 35 -3.63 1.92 -9.23
N GLU A 36 -2.63 1.68 -10.08
CA GLU A 36 -2.61 0.55 -11.01
C GLU A 36 -2.60 -0.79 -10.28
N ALA A 37 -1.78 -0.95 -9.24
CA ALA A 37 -1.72 -2.18 -8.45
C ALA A 37 -3.03 -2.52 -7.73
N LEU A 38 -3.79 -1.50 -7.32
CA LEU A 38 -5.10 -1.65 -6.70
C LEU A 38 -6.24 -1.79 -7.71
N ASP A 39 -5.95 -1.70 -9.01
CA ASP A 39 -6.94 -1.66 -10.10
C ASP A 39 -8.00 -0.57 -9.88
N ILE A 40 -7.55 0.64 -9.51
CA ILE A 40 -8.43 1.79 -9.28
C ILE A 40 -7.91 3.04 -9.98
N GLU A 41 -8.83 3.96 -10.24
CA GLU A 41 -8.47 5.30 -10.72
C GLU A 41 -7.78 6.13 -9.63
N ASP A 42 -6.95 7.09 -10.05
CA ASP A 42 -6.24 8.03 -9.18
C ASP A 42 -7.17 8.78 -8.20
N ARG A 43 -8.37 9.18 -8.64
CA ARG A 43 -9.37 9.83 -7.78
C ARG A 43 -9.87 8.90 -6.66
N SER A 44 -9.97 7.60 -6.93
CA SER A 44 -10.39 6.60 -5.95
C SER A 44 -9.29 6.35 -4.93
N LEU A 45 -8.03 6.33 -5.37
CA LEU A 45 -6.88 6.27 -4.47
C LEU A 45 -6.83 7.51 -3.56
N ARG A 46 -7.05 8.70 -4.12
CA ARG A 46 -7.13 9.94 -3.34
C ARG A 46 -8.22 9.87 -2.26
N ALA A 47 -9.42 9.41 -2.61
CA ALA A 47 -10.50 9.24 -1.63
C ALA A 47 -10.17 8.22 -0.52
N LYS A 48 -9.36 7.18 -0.80
CA LYS A 48 -8.86 6.27 0.25
C LYS A 48 -7.85 6.96 1.16
N LEU A 49 -6.95 7.79 0.62
CA LEU A 49 -5.93 8.52 1.36
C LEU A 49 -6.48 9.68 2.19
N ASP A 50 -7.57 10.28 1.73
CA ASP A 50 -8.32 11.35 2.43
C ASP A 50 -9.33 10.78 3.45
N THR A 51 -9.32 9.46 3.64
CA THR A 51 -10.10 8.68 4.63
C THR A 51 -11.60 8.47 4.33
N ASP A 52 -12.08 8.91 3.17
CA ASP A 52 -13.50 8.87 2.79
C ASP A 52 -14.01 7.45 2.48
N ARG A 53 -13.19 6.57 1.87
CA ARG A 53 -13.62 5.25 1.38
C ARG A 53 -13.17 4.05 2.22
N GLY A 54 -12.37 4.28 3.27
CA GLY A 54 -11.75 3.22 4.04
C GLY A 54 -10.69 2.42 3.27
N ILE A 55 -9.76 1.81 4.01
CA ILE A 55 -8.69 0.96 3.47
C ILE A 55 -8.89 -0.44 4.02
N THR A 56 -8.99 -1.38 3.10
CA THR A 56 -9.18 -2.81 3.36
C THR A 56 -7.83 -3.51 3.49
N ASP A 57 -7.84 -4.73 4.01
CA ASP A 57 -6.62 -5.55 4.05
C ASP A 57 -6.15 -5.91 2.64
N VAL A 58 -7.08 -6.11 1.69
CA VAL A 58 -6.77 -6.35 0.28
C VAL A 58 -6.01 -5.17 -0.33
N ASP A 59 -6.42 -3.93 -0.05
CA ASP A 59 -5.70 -2.73 -0.52
C ASP A 59 -4.24 -2.73 -0.05
N LEU A 60 -4.01 -3.10 1.22
CA LEU A 60 -2.66 -3.13 1.80
C LEU A 60 -1.82 -4.30 1.27
N THR A 61 -2.43 -5.47 1.06
CA THR A 61 -1.76 -6.62 0.42
C THR A 61 -1.30 -6.28 -0.99
N LEU A 62 -2.17 -5.64 -1.80
CA LEU A 62 -1.83 -5.24 -3.16
C LEU A 62 -0.76 -4.15 -3.18
N ALA A 63 -0.85 -3.16 -2.28
CA ALA A 63 0.19 -2.13 -2.13
C ALA A 63 1.54 -2.74 -1.71
N ALA A 64 1.54 -3.72 -0.80
CA ALA A 64 2.77 -4.43 -0.39
C ALA A 64 3.40 -5.19 -1.57
N ALA A 65 2.61 -5.91 -2.36
CA ALA A 65 3.10 -6.60 -3.55
C ALA A 65 3.72 -5.63 -4.58
N ALA A 66 3.13 -4.44 -4.75
CA ALA A 66 3.69 -3.40 -5.61
C ALA A 66 5.06 -2.88 -5.10
N VAL A 67 5.18 -2.69 -3.78
CA VAL A 67 6.44 -2.30 -3.14
C VAL A 67 7.50 -3.39 -3.34
N GLU A 68 7.15 -4.65 -3.15
CA GLU A 68 8.06 -5.79 -3.38
C GLU A 68 8.53 -5.87 -4.84
N ALA A 69 7.62 -5.70 -5.80
CA ALA A 69 7.96 -5.68 -7.22
C ALA A 69 8.97 -4.57 -7.56
N GLN A 70 8.75 -3.36 -7.03
CA GLN A 70 9.67 -2.24 -7.22
C GLN A 70 11.03 -2.49 -6.55
N ALA A 71 11.05 -3.06 -5.34
CA ALA A 71 12.28 -3.42 -4.65
C ALA A 71 13.10 -4.45 -5.46
N ASN A 72 12.44 -5.47 -6.02
CA ASN A 72 13.08 -6.46 -6.88
C ASN A 72 13.67 -5.83 -8.16
N ALA A 73 12.94 -4.89 -8.79
CA ALA A 73 13.45 -4.15 -9.95
C ALA A 73 14.68 -3.30 -9.60
N MET A 74 14.70 -2.65 -8.43
CA MET A 74 15.86 -1.90 -7.94
C MET A 74 17.06 -2.82 -7.67
N LEU A 75 16.84 -3.99 -7.07
CA LEU A 75 17.91 -4.96 -6.84
C LEU A 75 18.50 -5.50 -8.15
N ALA A 76 17.66 -5.77 -9.14
CA ALA A 76 18.10 -6.18 -10.47
C ALA A 76 18.96 -5.09 -11.16
N LEU A 77 18.55 -3.81 -11.04
CA LEU A 77 19.35 -2.69 -11.53
C LEU A 77 20.70 -2.60 -10.83
N VAL A 78 20.74 -2.74 -9.50
CA VAL A 78 21.99 -2.74 -8.72
C VAL A 78 22.92 -3.87 -9.15
N ALA A 79 22.39 -5.08 -9.38
CA ALA A 79 23.16 -6.22 -9.86
C ALA A 79 23.79 -5.92 -11.23
N SER A 80 22.99 -5.41 -12.18
CA SER A 80 23.47 -5.06 -13.52
C SER A 80 24.56 -3.98 -13.50
N ILE A 81 24.45 -2.98 -12.63
CA ILE A 81 25.50 -1.95 -12.45
C ILE A 81 26.80 -2.58 -11.95
N ARG A 82 26.73 -3.51 -10.98
CA ARG A 82 27.91 -4.18 -10.42
C ARG A 82 28.59 -5.08 -11.45
N GLU A 83 27.82 -5.82 -12.24
CA GLU A 83 28.34 -6.64 -13.32
C GLU A 83 29.10 -5.82 -14.36
N ARG A 84 28.63 -4.60 -14.67
CA ARG A 84 29.29 -3.70 -15.61
C ARG A 84 30.60 -3.11 -15.10
N LEU A 85 30.80 -3.05 -13.78
CA LEU A 85 32.00 -2.50 -13.14
C LEU A 85 33.09 -3.55 -12.89
N ALA A 86 32.76 -4.85 -12.98
CA ALA A 86 33.68 -5.97 -12.81
C ALA A 86 34.44 -6.27 -14.11
#